data_AF-A0A7S2UCI3-F1
#
_entry.id   AF-A0A7S2UCI3-F1
#
_cell.length_a   1.000
_cell.length_b   1.000
_cell.length_c   1.000
_cell.angle_alpha   90.00
_cell.angle_beta   90.00
_cell.angle_gamma   90.00
#
_symmetry.space_group_name_H-M   'P 1'
#
loop_
_entity.id
_entity.type
_entity.pdbx_description
1 polymer ?
#
loop_
_entity_poly.entity_id
_entity_poly.type
_entity_poly.pdbx_seq_one_letter_code
_entity_poly.pdbx_strand_id
1 'polypeptide(L)'
;EQSLQQSGGINNADNKNKRPVFNGHYVLVKPTPLRQPRLVIYSPQVAQSLGLGVPSEDQTSVMQSDELAHFFSGTVTDTASWATPYALSIMGTRYTSNCPYKTG
;
A
#
# COMPACT_ATOMS: atom_id res chain seq x y z
N GLU A 1 -33.62 -0.50 34.20
CA GLU A 1 -33.11 -1.81 33.74
C GLU A 1 -34.02 -2.34 32.63
N GLN A 2 -33.42 -2.99 31.62
CA GLN A 2 -34.04 -3.72 30.51
C GLN A 2 -34.79 -2.87 29.47
N SER A 3 -34.59 -2.98 28.16
CA SER A 3 -33.73 -3.84 27.35
C SER A 3 -33.65 -3.22 25.94
N LEU A 4 -32.44 -2.99 25.42
CA LEU A 4 -32.23 -2.65 24.02
C LEU A 4 -32.24 -3.96 23.23
N GLN A 5 -33.40 -4.32 22.69
CA GLN A 5 -33.50 -5.20 21.53
C GLN A 5 -33.95 -4.35 20.35
N GLN A 6 -32.99 -3.85 19.58
CA GLN A 6 -33.20 -3.63 18.16
C GLN A 6 -32.17 -4.49 17.42
N SER A 7 -32.66 -5.64 16.95
CA SER A 7 -32.04 -6.47 15.94
C SER A 7 -31.92 -5.70 14.63
N GLY A 8 -30.91 -4.85 14.53
CA GLY A 8 -30.47 -4.29 13.25
C GLY A 8 -29.71 -5.36 12.51
N GLY A 9 -30.38 -6.05 11.57
CA GLY A 9 -29.76 -7.02 10.69
C GLY A 9 -28.48 -6.44 10.09
N ILE A 10 -27.39 -7.17 10.26
CA ILE A 10 -26.12 -6.83 9.63
C ILE A 10 -26.35 -7.02 8.13
N ASN A 11 -26.66 -5.93 7.43
CA ASN A 11 -26.62 -5.89 5.98
C ASN A 11 -25.21 -6.32 5.61
N ASN A 12 -25.10 -7.56 5.12
CA ASN A 12 -23.86 -8.15 4.67
C ASN A 12 -23.46 -7.34 3.43
N ALA A 13 -22.78 -6.22 3.64
CA ALA A 13 -22.37 -5.34 2.56
C ALA A 13 -21.48 -6.15 1.63
N ASP A 14 -21.80 -6.20 0.34
CA ASP A 14 -21.13 -6.94 -0.75
C ASP A 14 -19.63 -6.60 -0.93
N ASN A 15 -18.98 -5.94 0.03
CA ASN A 15 -17.63 -5.41 -0.02
C ASN A 15 -17.40 -4.49 -1.24
N LYS A 16 -18.47 -3.85 -1.73
CA LYS A 16 -18.48 -2.94 -2.89
C LYS A 16 -18.15 -1.49 -2.53
N ASN A 17 -18.14 -1.15 -1.25
CA ASN A 17 -17.89 0.20 -0.76
C ASN A 17 -16.59 0.26 0.03
N LYS A 18 -15.85 1.38 -0.10
CA LYS A 18 -14.64 1.63 0.70
C LYS A 18 -15.02 1.69 2.18
N ARG A 19 -14.23 1.03 3.04
CA ARG A 19 -14.36 1.09 4.50
C ARG A 19 -13.03 1.44 5.15
N PRO A 20 -13.02 2.11 6.30
CA PRO A 20 -11.79 2.34 7.03
C PRO A 20 -11.15 1.03 7.46
N VAL A 21 -9.82 1.02 7.47
CA VAL A 21 -9.01 -0.13 7.84
C VAL A 21 -8.62 0.02 9.30
N PHE A 22 -9.22 -0.80 10.17
CA PHE A 22 -8.82 -0.90 11.57
C PHE A 22 -7.97 -2.17 11.74
N ASN A 23 -7.00 -2.15 12.64
CA ASN A 23 -6.20 -3.28 13.16
C ASN A 23 -6.47 -4.70 12.59
N GLY A 24 -5.42 -5.44 12.21
CA GLY A 24 -5.51 -6.81 11.69
C GLY A 24 -5.66 -6.94 10.17
N HIS A 25 -5.83 -5.82 9.46
CA HIS A 25 -5.90 -5.76 8.00
C HIS A 25 -4.56 -5.37 7.33
N TYR A 26 -3.52 -5.11 8.12
CA TYR A 26 -2.17 -4.87 7.62
C TYR A 26 -1.16 -5.15 8.74
N VAL A 27 0.10 -5.35 8.35
CA VAL A 27 1.24 -5.49 9.26
C VAL A 27 2.24 -4.39 8.92
N LEU A 28 2.78 -3.71 9.93
CA LEU A 28 3.85 -2.74 9.72
C LEU A 28 5.12 -3.46 9.26
N VAL A 29 5.75 -2.93 8.22
CA VAL A 29 7.00 -3.47 7.66
C VAL A 29 8.00 -2.35 7.43
N LYS A 30 9.27 -2.71 7.23
CA LYS A 30 10.30 -1.79 6.76
C LYS A 30 10.79 -2.28 5.40
N PRO A 31 10.85 -1.42 4.36
CA PRO A 31 11.41 -1.82 3.08
C PRO A 31 12.90 -2.14 3.22
N THR A 32 13.39 -3.03 2.36
CA THR A 32 14.82 -3.29 2.21
C THR A 32 15.34 -2.42 1.07
N PRO A 33 16.28 -1.47 1.32
CA PRO A 33 16.74 -0.55 0.29
C PRO A 33 17.40 -1.23 -0.91
N LEU A 34 17.22 -0.68 -2.10
CA LEU A 34 18.01 -1.07 -3.28
C LEU A 34 19.45 -0.53 -3.19
N ARG A 35 20.42 -1.30 -3.69
CA ARG A 35 21.80 -0.83 -3.85
C ARG A 35 21.88 0.07 -5.08
N GLN A 36 22.48 1.26 -4.93
CA GLN A 36 22.73 2.22 -6.02
C GLN A 36 21.48 2.50 -6.88
N PRO A 37 20.40 3.04 -6.27
CA PRO A 37 19.17 3.31 -7.01
C PRO A 37 19.38 4.39 -8.07
N ARG A 38 18.66 4.27 -9.19
CA ARG A 38 18.64 5.28 -10.26
C ARG A 38 17.28 5.34 -10.94
N LEU A 39 16.89 6.52 -11.39
CA LEU A 39 15.71 6.69 -12.24
C LEU A 39 15.96 6.05 -13.62
N VAL A 40 14.97 5.30 -14.12
CA VAL A 40 15.00 4.72 -15.48
C VAL A 40 13.98 5.42 -16.38
N ILE A 41 12.75 5.53 -15.91
CA ILE A 41 11.64 6.16 -16.62
C ILE A 41 10.59 6.64 -15.62
N TYR A 42 9.87 7.69 -15.96
CA TYR A 42 8.67 8.13 -15.25
C TYR A 42 7.61 8.61 -16.25
N SER A 43 6.35 8.69 -15.82
CA SER A 43 5.28 9.32 -16.60
C SER A 43 5.22 10.82 -16.28
N PRO A 44 5.43 11.72 -17.26
CA PRO A 44 5.30 13.16 -17.04
C PRO A 44 3.89 13.57 -16.59
N GLN A 45 2.86 12.93 -17.15
CA GLN A 45 1.47 13.22 -16.82
C GLN A 45 1.15 12.85 -15.37
N VAL A 46 1.62 11.70 -14.89
CA VAL A 46 1.45 11.29 -13.49
C VAL A 46 2.21 12.22 -12.57
N ALA A 47 3.47 12.55 -12.89
CA ALA A 47 4.28 13.48 -12.11
C ALA A 47 3.58 14.85 -11.97
N GLN A 48 3.02 15.39 -13.05
CA GLN A 48 2.25 16.62 -13.01
C GLN A 48 0.99 16.49 -12.16
N SER A 49 0.23 15.39 -12.31
CA SER A 49 -1.00 15.16 -11.54
C SER A 49 -0.77 15.05 -10.03
N LEU A 50 0.43 14.63 -9.62
CA LEU A 50 0.87 14.54 -8.23
C LEU A 50 1.56 15.81 -7.72
N GLY A 51 1.70 16.84 -8.56
CA GLY A 51 2.41 18.07 -8.21
C GLY A 51 3.95 17.95 -8.21
N LEU A 52 4.50 16.83 -8.71
CA LEU A 52 5.94 16.56 -8.81
C LEU A 52 6.57 17.04 -10.13
N GLY A 53 5.74 17.51 -11.07
CA GLY A 53 6.18 17.94 -12.41
C GLY A 53 6.66 19.39 -12.51
N VAL A 54 6.61 20.16 -11.41
CA VAL A 54 7.05 21.58 -11.40
C VAL A 54 8.54 21.63 -11.06
N PRO A 55 9.37 22.38 -11.81
CA PRO A 55 10.75 22.63 -11.42
C PRO A 55 10.82 23.28 -10.04
N SER A 56 11.77 22.88 -9.19
CA SER A 56 12.06 23.58 -7.94
C SER A 56 12.62 24.99 -8.21
N GLU A 57 12.78 25.80 -7.17
CA GLU A 57 13.30 27.19 -7.28
C GLU A 57 14.67 27.27 -7.98
N ASP A 58 15.44 26.18 -7.96
CA ASP A 58 16.72 26.00 -8.65
C ASP A 58 16.60 25.50 -10.11
N GLN A 59 15.37 25.42 -10.65
CA GLN A 59 15.02 24.87 -11.97
C GLN A 59 15.35 23.38 -12.18
N THR A 60 15.66 22.65 -11.11
CA THR A 60 15.86 21.19 -11.19
C THR A 60 14.51 20.48 -11.19
N SER A 61 14.36 19.45 -12.04
CA SER A 61 13.16 18.60 -11.96
C SER A 61 13.29 17.68 -10.74
N VAL A 62 12.34 17.76 -9.81
CA VAL A 62 12.25 16.84 -8.65
C VAL A 62 12.28 15.37 -9.08
N MET A 63 11.78 15.07 -10.29
CA MET A 63 11.79 13.72 -10.84
C MET A 63 13.21 13.15 -11.04
N GLN A 64 14.22 14.00 -11.20
CA GLN A 64 15.61 13.61 -11.45
C GLN A 64 16.50 13.72 -10.21
N SER A 65 15.94 14.04 -9.04
CA SER A 65 16.73 14.21 -7.82
C SER A 65 17.12 12.87 -7.18
N ASP A 66 18.26 12.86 -6.48
CA ASP A 66 18.74 11.68 -5.75
C ASP A 66 17.78 11.33 -4.59
N GLU A 67 17.17 12.33 -3.95
CA GLU A 67 16.19 12.14 -2.87
C GLU A 67 14.98 11.34 -3.36
N LEU A 68 14.46 11.64 -4.56
CA LEU A 68 13.33 10.91 -5.13
C LEU A 68 13.71 9.45 -5.42
N ALA A 69 14.90 9.22 -5.97
CA ALA A 69 15.42 7.87 -6.19
C ALA A 69 15.60 7.12 -4.86
N HIS A 70 16.07 7.78 -3.81
CA HIS A 70 16.23 7.20 -2.47
C HIS A 70 14.91 6.90 -1.77
N PHE A 71 13.90 7.75 -1.93
CA PHE A 71 12.56 7.53 -1.40
C PHE A 71 11.90 6.31 -2.05
N PHE A 72 11.82 6.26 -3.38
CA PHE A 72 11.17 5.14 -4.08
C PHE A 72 11.96 3.83 -4.06
N SER A 73 13.25 3.86 -3.70
CA SER A 73 14.07 2.66 -3.49
C SER A 73 14.05 2.14 -2.06
N GLY A 74 13.32 2.79 -1.15
CA GLY A 74 13.21 2.40 0.25
C GLY A 74 14.42 2.76 1.11
N THR A 75 15.31 3.63 0.63
CA THR A 75 16.48 4.11 1.40
C THR A 75 16.08 5.10 2.49
N VAL A 76 15.19 6.04 2.15
CA VAL A 76 14.62 7.02 3.08
C VAL A 76 13.15 6.68 3.29
N THR A 77 12.74 6.54 4.55
CA THR A 77 11.36 6.26 4.93
C THR A 77 10.95 7.20 6.06
N ASP A 78 10.42 8.36 5.71
CA ASP A 78 9.90 9.32 6.70
C ASP A 78 8.48 8.94 7.17
N THR A 79 7.94 7.83 6.66
CA THR A 79 6.60 7.36 6.93
C THR A 79 6.57 5.88 7.29
N ALA A 80 5.61 5.49 8.12
CA ALA A 80 5.37 4.08 8.42
C ALA A 80 4.86 3.36 7.17
N SER A 81 5.50 2.24 6.82
CA SER A 81 5.06 1.39 5.71
C SER A 81 4.36 0.14 6.21
N TRP A 82 3.48 -0.44 5.40
CA TRP A 82 2.73 -1.63 5.76
C TRP A 82 2.56 -2.60 4.59
N ALA A 83 2.32 -3.86 4.92
CA ALA A 83 1.90 -4.89 4.00
C ALA A 83 0.46 -5.31 4.34
N THR A 84 -0.42 -5.28 3.34
CA THR A 84 -1.82 -5.73 3.47
C THR A 84 -1.93 -7.18 3.01
N PRO A 85 -2.36 -8.12 3.88
CA PRO A 85 -2.63 -9.48 3.44
C PRO A 85 -3.83 -9.50 2.48
N TYR A 86 -3.78 -10.40 1.53
CA TYR A 86 -4.89 -10.67 0.61
C TYR A 86 -5.05 -12.17 0.45
N ALA A 87 -6.23 -12.60 -0.01
CA ALA A 87 -6.51 -13.97 -0.40
C ALA A 87 -7.18 -13.98 -1.77
N LEU A 88 -6.84 -14.96 -2.60
CA LEU A 88 -7.50 -15.24 -3.86
C LEU A 88 -7.66 -16.74 -4.04
N SER A 89 -8.73 -17.13 -4.73
CA SER A 89 -8.89 -18.48 -5.25
C SER A 89 -8.13 -18.57 -6.57
N ILE A 90 -6.94 -19.19 -6.54
CA ILE A 90 -6.16 -19.49 -7.73
C ILE A 90 -6.59 -20.88 -8.20
N MET A 91 -7.08 -21.01 -9.44
CA MET A 91 -7.45 -22.29 -10.05
C MET A 91 -8.47 -23.14 -9.25
N GLY A 92 -9.28 -22.52 -8.37
CA GLY A 92 -10.37 -23.17 -7.65
C GLY A 92 -9.97 -24.28 -6.67
N THR A 93 -8.66 -24.49 -6.44
CA THR A 93 -8.15 -25.58 -5.60
C THR A 93 -7.62 -25.02 -4.29
N ARG A 94 -7.85 -25.71 -3.17
CA ARG A 94 -7.30 -25.29 -1.88
C ARG A 94 -5.78 -25.49 -1.88
N TYR A 95 -5.03 -24.40 -1.74
CA TYR A 95 -3.57 -24.43 -1.58
C TYR A 95 -3.19 -24.11 -0.13
N THR A 96 -2.73 -25.12 0.62
CA THR A 96 -2.19 -24.94 1.98
C THR A 96 -0.66 -24.89 2.02
N SER A 97 0.00 -25.25 0.92
CA SER A 97 1.47 -25.34 0.81
C SER A 97 2.18 -23.98 0.88
N ASN A 98 1.51 -22.91 0.46
CA ASN A 98 2.08 -21.56 0.45
C ASN A 98 2.11 -20.93 1.85
N CYS A 99 1.38 -21.50 2.81
CA CYS A 99 1.41 -21.06 4.20
C CYS A 99 2.59 -21.74 4.90
N PRO A 100 3.62 -21.00 5.36
CA PRO A 100 4.75 -21.57 6.07
C PRO A 100 4.34 -22.26 7.38
N TYR A 101 3.19 -21.89 7.95
CA TYR A 101 2.63 -22.48 9.16
C TYR A 101 1.73 -23.70 8.89
N LYS A 102 1.40 -23.98 7.62
CA LYS A 102 0.51 -25.08 7.20
C LYS A 102 -0.89 -25.09 7.84
N THR A 103 -1.35 -23.95 8.37
CA THR A 103 -2.63 -23.87 9.08
C THR A 103 -3.83 -23.57 8.19
N GLY A 104 -3.59 -23.20 6.93
CA GLY A 104 -4.62 -23.00 5.89
C GLY A 104 -5.71 -22.04 6.30
#